data_AF-A0A7C5HYE9-F1
#
_entry.id   AF-A0A7C5HYE9-F1
#
_cell.length_a   1.000
_cell.length_b   1.000
_cell.length_c   1.000
_cell.angle_alpha   90.00
_cell.angle_beta   90.00
_cell.angle_gamma   90.00
#
_symmetry.space_group_name_H-M   'P 1'
#
loop_
_entity.id
_entity.type
_entity.pdbx_description
1 polymer ?
#
loop_
_entity_poly.entity_id
_entity_poly.type
_entity_poly.pdbx_seq_one_letter_code
_entity_poly.pdbx_strand_id
1 'polypeptide(L)'
;MKACEKCYQLIDCPFNGKDPRQSDCPVFAEQTTCWLFDWVTFYKAMAPGEDKKHWLHTMVDMCRECDVFLEHSEEMEDIFKSMIYID
;
A
#
# COMPACT_ATOMS: atom_id res chain seq x y z
N MET A 1 -8.82 -17.71 11.48
CA MET A 1 -9.38 -17.06 10.27
C MET A 1 -8.23 -16.94 9.29
N LYS A 2 -8.39 -17.28 8.00
CA LYS A 2 -7.36 -16.96 7.01
C LYS A 2 -7.32 -15.43 6.90
N ALA A 3 -6.17 -14.83 7.13
CA ALA A 3 -6.00 -13.43 6.86
C ALA A 3 -6.20 -13.19 5.35
N CYS A 4 -6.80 -12.05 5.04
CA CYS A 4 -7.25 -11.76 3.69
C CYS A 4 -6.03 -11.38 2.84
N GLU A 5 -5.72 -12.13 1.79
CA GLU A 5 -4.55 -11.85 0.93
C GLU A 5 -4.64 -10.46 0.25
N LYS A 6 -5.83 -9.87 0.16
CA LYS A 6 -6.05 -8.56 -0.47
C LYS A 6 -6.61 -7.58 0.56
N CYS A 7 -5.82 -6.56 0.91
CA CYS A 7 -6.21 -5.60 1.94
C CYS A 7 -7.51 -4.85 1.61
N TYR A 8 -7.78 -4.56 0.32
CA TYR A 8 -9.01 -3.91 -0.14
C TYR A 8 -10.28 -4.77 -0.01
N GLN A 9 -10.17 -6.04 0.38
CA GLN A 9 -11.31 -6.89 0.71
C GLN A 9 -11.66 -6.83 2.20
N LEU A 10 -10.79 -6.26 3.05
CA LEU A 10 -11.10 -6.00 4.45
C LEU A 10 -12.14 -4.89 4.58
N ILE A 11 -13.10 -5.06 5.48
CA ILE A 11 -14.20 -4.09 5.70
C ILE A 11 -13.65 -2.70 6.01
N ASP A 12 -12.55 -2.63 6.75
CA ASP A 12 -11.97 -1.38 7.24
C ASP A 12 -10.99 -0.73 6.24
N CYS A 13 -10.81 -1.30 5.05
CA CYS A 13 -9.98 -0.67 4.02
C CYS A 13 -10.71 0.55 3.41
N PRO A 14 -10.06 1.74 3.34
CA PRO A 14 -10.64 2.94 2.72
C PRO A 14 -11.00 2.80 1.23
N PHE A 15 -10.54 1.72 0.59
CA PHE A 15 -10.73 1.42 -0.83
C PHE A 15 -11.70 0.26 -1.07
N ASN A 16 -12.25 -0.37 -0.02
CA ASN A 16 -13.24 -1.43 -0.16
C ASN A 16 -14.51 -0.92 -0.86
N GLY A 17 -15.08 -1.73 -1.75
CA GLY A 17 -16.35 -1.46 -2.43
C GLY A 17 -16.29 -0.41 -3.54
N LYS A 18 -15.10 0.14 -3.86
CA LYS A 18 -14.89 1.08 -4.97
C LYS A 18 -14.68 0.34 -6.30
N ASP A 19 -14.81 1.03 -7.44
CA ASP A 19 -14.40 0.48 -8.75
C ASP A 19 -12.87 0.47 -8.82
N PRO A 20 -12.21 -0.68 -9.04
CA PRO A 20 -10.76 -0.78 -9.19
C PRO A 20 -10.19 0.22 -10.21
N ARG A 21 -10.92 0.49 -11.31
CA ARG A 21 -10.49 1.39 -12.38
C ARG A 21 -10.55 2.87 -12.00
N GLN A 22 -11.17 3.19 -10.88
CA GLN A 22 -11.30 4.53 -10.32
C GLN A 22 -10.63 4.66 -8.95
N SER A 23 -9.94 3.61 -8.50
CA SER A 23 -9.28 3.59 -7.21
C SER A 23 -7.93 4.29 -7.29
N ASP A 24 -7.69 5.22 -6.38
CA ASP A 24 -6.37 5.82 -6.21
C ASP A 24 -5.36 4.79 -5.66
N CYS A 25 -5.80 3.77 -4.92
CA CYS A 25 -4.94 2.69 -4.44
C CYS A 25 -4.40 1.85 -5.61
N PRO A 26 -3.08 1.83 -5.83
CA PRO A 26 -2.50 1.12 -6.97
C PRO A 26 -2.61 -0.40 -6.80
N VAL A 27 -2.52 -0.91 -5.57
CA VAL A 27 -2.72 -2.34 -5.25
C VAL A 27 -4.14 -2.79 -5.61
N PHE A 28 -5.14 -1.94 -5.35
CA PHE A 28 -6.50 -2.24 -5.72
C PHE A 28 -6.74 -2.08 -7.22
N ALA A 29 -6.19 -1.04 -7.85
CA ALA A 29 -6.28 -0.83 -9.29
C ALA A 29 -5.68 -2.00 -10.09
N GLU A 30 -4.53 -2.52 -9.65
CA GLU A 30 -3.84 -3.67 -10.26
C GLU A 30 -4.37 -5.03 -9.79
N GLN A 31 -5.34 -5.06 -8.87
CA GLN A 31 -5.91 -6.28 -8.30
C GLN A 31 -4.86 -7.23 -7.68
N THR A 32 -3.76 -6.65 -7.19
CA THR A 32 -2.64 -7.36 -6.57
C THR A 32 -2.73 -7.30 -5.03
N THR A 33 -1.64 -7.61 -4.33
CA THR A 33 -1.51 -7.53 -2.87
C THR A 33 -0.43 -6.53 -2.47
N CYS A 34 -0.53 -5.96 -1.26
CA CYS A 34 0.32 -4.84 -0.89
C CYS A 34 1.81 -5.22 -0.71
N TRP A 35 2.12 -6.45 -0.33
CA TRP A 35 3.50 -6.91 -0.19
C TRP A 35 4.12 -7.41 -1.51
N LEU A 36 3.32 -7.60 -2.56
CA LEU A 36 3.80 -7.97 -3.90
C LEU A 36 3.86 -6.79 -4.88
N PHE A 37 3.26 -5.66 -4.54
CA PHE A 37 3.27 -4.47 -5.37
C PHE A 37 4.61 -3.74 -5.27
N ASP A 38 5.14 -3.27 -6.39
CA ASP A 38 6.41 -2.54 -6.47
C ASP A 38 6.24 -1.07 -6.02
N TRP A 39 6.03 -0.90 -4.72
CA TRP A 39 5.90 0.41 -4.09
C TRP A 39 7.12 1.29 -4.27
N VAL A 40 8.31 0.70 -4.36
CA VAL A 40 9.56 1.45 -4.52
C VAL A 40 9.58 2.14 -5.87
N THR A 41 9.32 1.42 -6.96
CA THR A 41 9.24 2.00 -8.31
C THR A 41 8.09 2.98 -8.40
N PHE A 42 6.90 2.63 -7.89
CA PHE A 42 5.74 3.52 -7.87
C PHE A 42 6.08 4.85 -7.19
N TYR A 43 6.61 4.81 -5.98
CA TYR A 43 6.93 6.00 -5.20
C TYR A 43 8.08 6.83 -5.79
N LYS A 44 9.11 6.18 -6.36
CA LYS A 44 10.21 6.88 -7.03
C LYS A 44 9.77 7.58 -8.31
N ALA A 45 8.83 7.01 -9.05
CA ALA A 45 8.26 7.63 -10.24
C ALA A 45 7.38 8.86 -9.94
N MET A 46 6.89 9.00 -8.71
CA MET A 46 6.09 10.16 -8.31
C MET A 46 6.91 11.45 -8.24
N ALA A 47 6.37 12.50 -8.86
CA ALA A 47 6.89 13.85 -8.73
C ALA A 47 6.83 14.33 -7.26
N PRO A 48 7.82 15.12 -6.79
CA PRO A 48 7.73 15.76 -5.48
C PRO A 48 6.47 16.62 -5.39
N GLY A 49 5.68 16.44 -4.33
CA GLY A 49 4.42 17.16 -4.16
C GLY A 49 3.52 16.54 -3.11
N GLU A 50 2.30 17.08 -3.00
CA GLU A 50 1.31 16.63 -2.02
C GLU A 50 0.88 15.18 -2.25
N ASP A 51 0.76 14.73 -3.50
CA ASP A 51 0.40 13.33 -3.80
C ASP A 51 1.46 12.35 -3.28
N LYS A 52 2.75 12.69 -3.45
CA LYS A 52 3.85 11.85 -2.95
C LYS A 52 3.84 11.78 -1.43
N LYS A 53 3.62 12.92 -0.74
CA LYS A 53 3.47 12.95 0.73
C LYS A 53 2.24 12.15 1.19
N HIS A 54 1.14 12.26 0.46
CA HIS A 54 -0.09 11.55 0.75
C HIS A 54 0.11 10.04 0.70
N TRP A 55 0.80 9.51 -0.32
CA TRP A 55 1.11 8.08 -0.39
C TRP A 55 2.05 7.62 0.70
N LEU A 56 3.05 8.43 1.06
CA LEU A 56 3.92 8.12 2.20
C LEU A 56 3.10 8.02 3.50
N HIS A 57 2.24 8.99 3.77
CA HIS A 57 1.37 8.99 4.95
C HIS A 57 0.38 7.81 4.95
N THR A 58 -0.27 7.55 3.81
CA THR A 58 -1.23 6.44 3.66
C THR A 58 -0.55 5.09 3.96
N MET A 59 0.64 4.88 3.41
CA MET A 59 1.40 3.65 3.60
C MET A 59 1.91 3.50 5.04
N VAL A 60 2.54 4.55 5.57
CA VAL A 60 3.23 4.50 6.88
C VAL A 60 2.26 4.55 8.05
N ASP A 61 1.22 5.37 7.97
CA ASP A 61 0.35 5.66 9.10
C ASP A 61 -1.00 4.92 9.01
N MET A 62 -1.59 4.81 7.81
CA MET A 62 -2.91 4.18 7.67
C MET A 62 -2.84 2.67 7.43
N CYS A 63 -1.88 2.21 6.61
CA CYS A 63 -1.80 0.79 6.24
C CYS A 63 -1.06 -0.07 7.27
N ARG A 64 -0.31 0.52 8.20
CA ARG A 64 0.51 -0.23 9.17
C ARG A 64 -0.31 -1.01 10.20
N GLU A 65 -1.55 -0.60 10.44
CA GLU A 65 -2.49 -1.29 11.33
C GLU A 65 -3.36 -2.34 10.60
N CYS A 66 -3.19 -2.50 9.28
CA CYS A 66 -3.94 -3.47 8.47
C CYS A 66 -3.51 -4.91 8.80
N ASP A 67 -4.46 -5.83 8.98
CA ASP A 67 -4.17 -7.25 9.23
C ASP A 67 -3.24 -7.87 8.17
N VAL A 68 -3.40 -7.47 6.90
CA VAL A 68 -2.56 -7.93 5.78
C VAL A 68 -1.13 -7.41 5.90
N PHE A 69 -0.99 -6.16 6.35
CA PHE A 69 0.32 -5.57 6.61
C PHE A 69 1.01 -6.31 7.76
N LEU A 70 0.29 -6.56 8.85
CA LEU A 70 0.84 -7.20 10.04
C LEU A 70 1.28 -8.65 9.76
N GLU A 71 0.55 -9.37 8.91
CA GLU A 71 0.94 -10.72 8.47
C GLU A 71 2.22 -10.73 7.62
N HIS A 72 2.41 -9.72 6.78
CA HIS A 72 3.58 -9.55 5.90
C HIS A 72 4.50 -8.41 6.34
N SER A 73 4.62 -8.24 7.66
CA SER A 73 5.29 -7.07 8.24
C SER A 73 6.78 -7.00 7.88
N GLU A 74 7.45 -8.15 7.71
CA GLU A 74 8.86 -8.20 7.32
C GLU A 74 9.06 -7.65 5.90
N GLU A 75 8.31 -8.15 4.93
CA GLU A 75 8.37 -7.70 3.54
C GLU A 75 7.97 -6.21 3.42
N MET A 76 6.92 -5.81 4.12
CA MET A 76 6.42 -4.43 4.06
C MET A 76 7.38 -3.43 4.71
N GLU A 77 8.01 -3.77 5.84
CA GLU A 77 9.01 -2.90 6.48
C GLU A 77 10.27 -2.75 5.60
N ASP A 78 10.67 -3.79 4.87
CA ASP A 78 11.79 -3.71 3.94
C ASP A 78 11.46 -2.87 2.69
N ILE A 79 10.22 -2.93 2.20
CA ILE A 79 9.70 -2.02 1.18
C ILE A 79 9.77 -0.56 1.68
N PHE A 80 9.30 -0.30 2.91
CA PHE A 80 9.30 1.05 3.48
C PHE A 80 10.70 1.61 3.67
N LYS A 81 11.63 0.82 4.20
CA LYS A 81 13.04 1.23 4.29
C LYS A 81 13.58 1.58 2.90
N SER A 82 13.25 0.78 1.89
CA SER A 82 13.71 1.00 0.51
C SER A 82 13.10 2.24 -0.14
N MET A 83 11.91 2.67 0.29
CA MET A 83 11.28 3.91 -0.14
C MET A 83 11.87 5.15 0.52
N ILE A 84 12.26 5.06 1.80
CA ILE A 84 12.68 6.19 2.63
C ILE A 84 14.20 6.40 2.62
N TYR A 85 14.99 5.33 2.61
CA TYR A 85 16.42 5.35 2.93
C TYR A 85 17.36 4.98 1.78
N ILE A 86 16.96 5.18 0.52
CA ILE A 86 17.87 4.98 -0.62
C ILE A 86 18.20 6.33 -1.27
N ASP A 87 19.29 6.92 -0.78
CA ASP A 87 20.26 7.74 -1.54
C ASP A 87 21.65 7.09 -1.40
#